data_AF-A0A963HIE6-F1
#
_entry.id   AF-A0A963HIE6-F1
#
_cell.length_a   1.000
_cell.length_b   1.000
_cell.length_c   1.000
_cell.angle_alpha   90.00
_cell.angle_beta   90.00
_cell.angle_gamma   90.00
#
_symmetry.space_group_name_H-M   'P 1'
#
loop_
_entity.id
_entity.type
_entity.pdbx_description
1 polymer ?
#
loop_
_entity_poly.entity_id
_entity_poly.type
_entity_poly.pdbx_seq_one_letter_code
_entity_poly.pdbx_strand_id
1 'polypeptide(L)'
;MKRHSRLAQLSREHHTALRLGRHLLAGGAQAELDAELPGLEAHFAEEERDLLPLLDTDRHLALAERLRAEHAQLRLLFAAALRGRDEAQAGQALIDHVRFEERELFPVLETLFEEARP
;
A
#
# COMPACT_ATOMS: atom_id res chain seq x y z
N MET A 1 15.35 -16.06 4.73
CA MET A 1 15.97 -14.76 5.08
C MET A 1 15.05 -14.05 6.06
N LYS A 2 15.57 -13.28 7.02
CA LYS A 2 14.72 -12.46 7.90
C LYS A 2 14.35 -11.20 7.13
N ARG A 3 13.06 -10.88 7.04
CA ARG A 3 12.59 -9.63 6.44
C ARG A 3 13.37 -8.45 7.01
N HIS A 4 13.80 -7.53 6.16
CA HIS A 4 14.43 -6.29 6.61
C HIS A 4 13.47 -5.60 7.60
N SER A 5 13.99 -5.09 8.73
CA SER A 5 13.15 -4.62 9.85
C SER A 5 12.12 -3.57 9.44
N ARG A 6 12.47 -2.73 8.46
CA ARG A 6 11.59 -1.72 7.84
C ARG A 6 10.41 -2.34 7.09
N LEU A 7 10.66 -3.31 6.22
CA LEU A 7 9.59 -4.01 5.48
C LEU A 7 8.69 -4.82 6.41
N ALA A 8 9.26 -5.37 7.48
CA ALA A 8 8.48 -6.04 8.53
C ALA A 8 7.56 -5.06 9.28
N GLN A 9 7.92 -3.78 9.40
CA GLN A 9 7.06 -2.76 10.02
C GLN A 9 5.89 -2.40 9.11
N LEU A 10 6.16 -2.05 7.85
CA LEU A 10 5.12 -1.74 6.87
C LEU A 10 4.11 -2.88 6.73
N SER A 11 4.61 -4.11 6.63
CA SER A 11 3.77 -5.31 6.56
C SER A 11 2.83 -5.51 7.75
N ARG A 12 3.17 -5.00 8.95
CA ARG A 12 2.25 -5.10 10.10
C ARG A 12 1.03 -4.19 9.93
N GLU A 13 1.21 -3.04 9.30
CA GLU A 13 0.15 -2.06 9.08
C GLU A 13 -0.85 -2.53 8.00
N HIS A 14 -0.40 -3.40 7.07
CA HIS A 14 -1.25 -4.06 6.08
C HIS A 14 -2.39 -4.90 6.67
N HIS A 15 -2.24 -5.42 7.89
CA HIS A 15 -3.33 -6.17 8.54
C HIS A 15 -4.58 -5.31 8.75
N THR A 16 -4.39 -4.06 9.17
CA THR A 16 -5.48 -3.09 9.34
C THR A 16 -6.06 -2.69 7.99
N ALA A 17 -5.22 -2.41 7.00
CA ALA A 17 -5.65 -2.09 5.64
C ALA A 17 -6.49 -3.21 4.99
N LEU A 18 -6.08 -4.48 5.15
CA LEU A 18 -6.84 -5.63 4.65
C LEU A 18 -8.18 -5.82 5.35
N ARG A 19 -8.26 -5.51 6.66
CA ARG A 19 -9.54 -5.56 7.39
C ARG A 19 -10.48 -4.49 6.83
N LEU A 20 -10.02 -3.25 6.74
CA LEU A 20 -10.77 -2.14 6.18
C LEU A 20 -11.24 -2.44 4.75
N GLY A 21 -10.35 -2.97 3.89
CA GLY A 21 -10.69 -3.32 2.51
C GLY A 21 -11.82 -4.35 2.41
N ARG A 22 -11.85 -5.34 3.31
CA ARG A 22 -12.96 -6.32 3.37
C ARG A 22 -14.27 -5.69 3.83
N HIS A 23 -14.22 -4.76 4.78
CA HIS A 23 -15.41 -4.06 5.25
C HIS A 23 -15.96 -3.11 4.16
N LEU A 24 -15.09 -2.38 3.46
CA LEU A 24 -15.46 -1.58 2.30
C LEU A 24 -16.08 -2.40 1.17
N LEU A 25 -15.53 -3.61 0.92
CA LEU A 25 -16.14 -4.58 -0.02
C LEU A 25 -17.55 -5.02 0.38
N ALA A 26 -17.78 -5.23 1.68
CA ALA A 26 -19.10 -5.57 2.21
C ALA A 26 -20.07 -4.37 2.22
N GLY A 27 -19.52 -3.15 2.23
CA GLY A 27 -20.24 -1.88 2.25
C GLY A 27 -20.61 -1.42 3.67
N GLY A 28 -20.87 -0.11 3.81
CA GLY A 28 -21.23 0.53 5.07
C GLY A 28 -20.02 0.81 5.99
N ALA A 29 -18.81 0.81 5.43
CA ALA A 29 -17.57 1.02 6.17
C ALA A 29 -17.07 2.47 6.10
N GLN A 30 -17.89 3.41 5.62
CA GLN A 30 -17.52 4.82 5.46
C GLN A 30 -16.92 5.44 6.73
N ALA A 31 -17.51 5.19 7.90
CA ALA A 31 -17.02 5.74 9.17
C ALA A 31 -15.68 5.11 9.60
N GLU A 32 -15.45 3.83 9.31
CA GLU A 32 -14.16 3.18 9.56
C GLU A 32 -13.10 3.73 8.60
N LEU A 33 -13.43 3.91 7.32
CA LEU A 33 -12.54 4.56 6.36
C LEU A 33 -12.14 5.96 6.81
N ASP A 34 -13.10 6.78 7.26
CA ASP A 34 -12.82 8.15 7.74
C ASP A 34 -11.85 8.15 8.94
N ALA A 35 -12.00 7.20 9.86
CA ALA A 35 -11.12 7.04 11.02
C ALA A 35 -9.72 6.55 10.66
N GLU A 36 -9.60 5.64 9.67
CA GLU A 36 -8.34 5.01 9.27
C GLU A 36 -7.58 5.83 8.19
N LEU A 37 -8.26 6.75 7.49
CA LEU A 37 -7.68 7.51 6.38
C LEU A 37 -6.37 8.23 6.74
N PRO A 38 -6.24 8.92 7.89
CA PRO A 38 -4.97 9.55 8.26
C PRO A 38 -3.82 8.54 8.41
N GLY A 39 -4.12 7.32 8.87
CA GLY A 39 -3.15 6.24 9.00
C GLY A 39 -2.72 5.71 7.63
N LEU A 40 -3.67 5.51 6.70
CA LEU A 40 -3.37 5.09 5.33
C LEU A 40 -2.52 6.12 4.59
N GLU A 41 -2.83 7.41 4.73
CA GLU A 41 -2.04 8.47 4.11
C GLU A 41 -0.61 8.55 4.66
N ALA A 42 -0.47 8.37 5.98
CA ALA A 42 0.84 8.31 6.61
C ALA A 42 1.66 7.10 6.12
N HIS A 43 1.00 5.95 5.96
CA HIS A 43 1.59 4.73 5.42
C HIS A 43 2.09 4.93 3.99
N PHE A 44 1.22 5.39 3.08
CA PHE A 44 1.61 5.68 1.69
C PHE A 44 2.76 6.68 1.60
N ALA A 45 2.73 7.74 2.41
CA ALA A 45 3.80 8.73 2.45
C ALA A 45 5.13 8.15 2.96
N GLU A 46 5.09 7.23 3.92
CA GLU A 46 6.28 6.51 4.38
C GLU A 46 6.85 5.64 3.27
N GLU A 47 6.02 4.85 2.59
CA GLU A 47 6.46 3.98 1.50
C GLU A 47 7.02 4.78 0.32
N GLU A 48 6.34 5.86 -0.08
CA GLU A 48 6.79 6.73 -1.14
C GLU A 48 8.15 7.37 -0.80
N ARG A 49 8.34 7.84 0.43
CA ARG A 49 9.59 8.44 0.88
C ARG A 49 10.73 7.42 0.93
N ASP A 50 10.42 6.20 1.33
CA ASP A 50 11.43 5.25 1.80
C ASP A 50 11.76 4.15 0.80
N LEU A 51 10.79 3.76 -0.02
CA LEU A 51 10.92 2.66 -0.98
C LEU A 51 11.21 3.18 -2.39
N LEU A 52 10.57 4.27 -2.83
CA LEU A 52 10.76 4.78 -4.19
C LEU A 52 12.22 5.13 -4.52
N PRO A 53 13.03 5.73 -3.62
CA PRO A 53 14.44 6.01 -3.92
C PRO A 53 15.28 4.73 -4.15
N LEU A 54 14.85 3.59 -3.61
CA LEU A 54 15.54 2.31 -3.79
C LEU A 54 15.24 1.68 -5.16
N LEU A 55 14.18 2.13 -5.82
CA LEU A 55 13.70 1.63 -7.11
C LEU A 55 14.13 2.53 -8.28
N ASP A 56 14.91 3.59 -8.02
CA ASP A 56 15.37 4.59 -9.01
C ASP A 56 16.48 4.05 -9.92
N THR A 57 16.19 2.91 -10.56
CA THR A 57 17.01 2.27 -11.58
C THR A 57 16.10 1.82 -12.71
N ASP A 58 16.59 1.82 -13.96
CA ASP A 58 15.81 1.41 -15.14
C ASP A 58 15.15 0.03 -14.98
N ARG A 59 15.76 -0.86 -14.19
CA ARG A 59 15.27 -2.21 -13.94
C ARG A 59 14.01 -2.25 -13.08
N HIS A 60 13.83 -1.29 -12.17
CA HIS A 60 12.76 -1.30 -11.16
C HIS A 60 11.79 -0.12 -11.28
N LEU A 61 11.99 0.76 -12.26
CA LEU A 61 11.15 1.92 -12.51
C LEU A 61 9.66 1.58 -12.62
N ALA A 62 9.31 0.48 -13.29
CA ALA A 62 7.91 0.05 -13.44
C ALA A 62 7.22 -0.25 -12.10
N LEU A 63 7.94 -0.76 -11.10
CA LEU A 63 7.40 -0.99 -9.75
C LEU A 63 7.17 0.34 -9.03
N ALA A 64 8.09 1.29 -9.19
CA ALA A 64 7.97 2.63 -8.61
C ALA A 64 6.80 3.41 -9.21
N GLU A 65 6.60 3.32 -10.52
CA GLU A 65 5.46 3.92 -11.21
C GLU A 65 4.14 3.29 -10.78
N ARG A 66 4.09 1.95 -10.68
CA ARG A 66 2.91 1.22 -10.20
C ARG A 66 2.53 1.61 -8.77
N LEU A 67 3.49 1.66 -7.85
CA LEU A 67 3.24 2.07 -6.45
C LEU A 67 2.58 3.45 -6.38
N ARG A 68 3.18 4.44 -7.05
CA ARG A 68 2.63 5.82 -7.10
C ARG A 68 1.23 5.85 -7.74
N ALA A 69 1.03 5.11 -8.82
CA ALA A 69 -0.25 5.07 -9.52
C ALA A 69 -1.36 4.44 -8.66
N GLU A 70 -1.07 3.32 -8.00
CA GLU A 70 -2.02 2.66 -7.09
C GLU A 70 -2.35 3.56 -5.89
N HIS A 71 -1.38 4.23 -5.27
CA HIS A 71 -1.66 5.20 -4.20
C HIS A 71 -2.55 6.35 -4.68
N ALA A 72 -2.23 6.95 -5.83
CA ALA A 72 -3.04 8.04 -6.38
C ALA A 72 -4.49 7.59 -6.66
N GLN A 73 -4.65 6.37 -7.20
CA GLN A 73 -5.97 5.78 -7.44
C GLN A 73 -6.72 5.51 -6.13
N LEU A 74 -6.06 4.97 -5.11
CA LEU A 74 -6.66 4.71 -3.80
C LEU A 74 -7.16 5.99 -3.14
N ARG A 75 -6.38 7.07 -3.20
CA ARG A 75 -6.79 8.39 -2.69
C ARG A 75 -8.09 8.88 -3.35
N LEU A 76 -8.21 8.72 -4.67
CA LEU A 76 -9.43 9.08 -5.41
C LEU A 76 -10.62 8.21 -5.00
N LEU A 77 -10.42 6.89 -4.88
CA LEU A 77 -11.45 5.93 -4.47
C LEU A 77 -11.91 6.17 -3.03
N PHE A 78 -10.99 6.45 -2.10
CA PHE A 78 -11.33 6.79 -0.73
C PHE A 78 -12.15 8.08 -0.65
N ALA A 79 -11.80 9.11 -1.43
CA ALA A 79 -12.60 10.33 -1.50
C ALA A 79 -14.02 10.10 -2.09
N ALA A 80 -14.22 9.08 -2.92
CA ALA A 80 -15.54 8.67 -3.38
C ALA A 80 -16.29 7.87 -2.31
N ALA A 81 -15.62 6.92 -1.66
CA ALA A 81 -16.14 6.06 -0.59
C ALA A 81 -16.60 6.87 0.62
N LEU A 82 -15.88 7.93 1.00
CA LEU A 82 -16.28 8.86 2.06
C LEU A 82 -17.58 9.62 1.76
N ARG A 83 -18.03 9.62 0.50
CA ARG A 83 -19.31 10.19 0.06
C ARG A 83 -20.37 9.10 -0.18
N GLY A 84 -20.14 7.88 0.30
CA GLY A 84 -21.02 6.73 0.13
C GLY A 84 -21.05 6.16 -1.29
N ARG A 85 -19.98 6.34 -2.08
CA ARG A 85 -19.89 5.85 -3.46
C ARG A 85 -18.68 4.94 -3.64
N ASP A 86 -18.79 3.91 -4.47
CA ASP A 86 -17.64 3.10 -4.89
C ASP A 86 -16.87 2.42 -3.73
N GLU A 87 -17.50 2.22 -2.56
CA GLU A 87 -16.86 1.56 -1.41
C GLU A 87 -16.27 0.20 -1.79
N ALA A 88 -17.02 -0.61 -2.54
CA ALA A 88 -16.54 -1.93 -2.96
C ALA A 88 -15.31 -1.83 -3.89
N GLN A 89 -15.24 -0.81 -4.75
CA GLN A 89 -14.09 -0.59 -5.61
C GLN A 89 -12.87 -0.14 -4.79
N ALA A 90 -13.07 0.76 -3.82
CA ALA A 90 -12.03 1.18 -2.89
C ALA A 90 -11.49 0.00 -2.07
N GLY A 91 -12.37 -0.85 -1.56
CA GLY A 91 -12.01 -2.03 -0.78
C GLY A 91 -11.24 -3.07 -1.60
N GLN A 92 -11.68 -3.33 -2.83
CA GLN A 92 -10.98 -4.24 -3.74
C GLN A 92 -9.59 -3.70 -4.10
N ALA A 93 -9.50 -2.42 -4.47
CA ALA A 93 -8.24 -1.78 -4.82
C ALA A 93 -7.25 -1.82 -3.64
N LEU A 94 -7.71 -1.59 -2.41
CA LEU A 94 -6.84 -1.63 -1.22
C LEU A 94 -6.30 -3.03 -0.97
N ILE A 95 -7.12 -4.06 -1.14
CA ILE A 95 -6.69 -5.46 -0.99
C ILE A 95 -5.68 -5.85 -2.06
N ASP A 96 -5.91 -5.44 -3.31
CA ASP A 96 -5.02 -5.78 -4.42
C ASP A 96 -3.68 -5.04 -4.32
N HIS A 97 -3.72 -3.79 -3.85
CA HIS A 97 -2.53 -2.99 -3.54
C HIS A 97 -1.65 -3.65 -2.47
N VAL A 98 -2.22 -4.02 -1.32
CA VAL A 98 -1.47 -4.75 -0.27
C VAL A 98 -0.89 -6.07 -0.79
N ARG A 99 -1.63 -6.78 -1.66
CA ARG A 99 -1.12 -8.02 -2.28
C ARG A 99 0.05 -7.76 -3.21
N PHE A 100 -0.01 -6.69 -3.99
CA PHE A 100 1.10 -6.26 -4.84
C PHE A 100 2.34 -5.99 -4.00
N GLU A 101 2.20 -5.23 -2.91
CA GLU A 101 3.33 -4.89 -2.07
C GLU A 101 3.98 -6.12 -1.43
N GLU A 102 3.16 -6.98 -0.84
CA GLU A 102 3.62 -8.17 -0.15
C GLU A 102 4.24 -9.23 -1.07
N ARG A 103 3.72 -9.37 -2.29
CA ARG A 103 4.05 -10.48 -3.19
C ARG A 103 5.01 -10.10 -4.30
N GLU A 104 5.08 -8.82 -4.66
CA GLU A 104 5.87 -8.34 -5.80
C GLU A 104 6.90 -7.30 -5.34
N LEU A 105 6.48 -6.24 -4.65
CA LEU A 105 7.36 -5.12 -4.30
C LEU A 105 8.38 -5.48 -3.21
N PHE A 106 7.92 -5.99 -2.07
CA PHE A 106 8.78 -6.26 -0.91
C PHE A 106 9.81 -7.35 -1.20
N PRO A 107 9.51 -8.46 -1.91
CA PRO A 107 10.53 -9.43 -2.31
C PRO A 107 11.66 -8.83 -3.16
N VAL A 108 11.34 -7.89 -4.06
CA VAL A 108 12.36 -7.18 -4.84
C VAL A 108 13.21 -6.30 -3.95
N LEU A 109 12.60 -5.52 -3.05
CA LEU A 109 13.33 -4.67 -2.11
C LEU A 109 14.20 -5.49 -1.14
N GLU A 110 13.74 -6.66 -0.68
CA GLU A 110 14.55 -7.58 0.13
C GLU A 110 15.83 -8.00 -0.61
N THR A 111 15.72 -8.32 -1.91
CA THR A 111 16.88 -8.67 -2.74
C THR A 111 17.85 -7.49 -2.85
N LEU A 112 17.35 -6.28 -3.09
CA LEU A 112 18.17 -5.07 -3.16
C LEU A 112 18.88 -4.76 -1.84
N PHE A 113 18.22 -4.97 -0.69
CA PHE A 113 18.85 -4.81 0.62
C PHE A 113 19.95 -5.84 0.88
N GLU A 114 19.82 -7.06 0.37
CA GLU A 114 20.84 -8.09 0.50
C GLU A 114 22.04 -7.85 -0.41
N GLU A 115 21.82 -7.39 -1.64
CA GLU A 115 22.88 -7.01 -2.60
C GLU A 115 23.66 -5.77 -2.13
N ALA A 116 23.01 -4.85 -1.42
CA ALA A 116 23.65 -3.67 -0.84
C ALA A 116 24.44 -3.97 0.45
N ARG A 117 24.42 -5.20 0.96
CA ARG A 117 25.14 -5.58 2.18
C ARG A 117 26.63 -5.81 1.84
N PRO A 118 27.57 -5.10 2.49
CA PRO A 118 29.01 -5.21 2.22
C PRO A 118 29.59 -6.58 2.57
#